data_AF-H9W3G8-F1
#
_entry.id   AF-H9W3G8-F1
#
_cell.length_a   1.000
_cell.length_b   1.000
_cell.length_c   1.000
_cell.angle_alpha   90.00
_cell.angle_beta   90.00
_cell.angle_gamma   90.00
#
_symmetry.space_group_name_H-M   'P 1'
#
loop_
_entity.id
_entity.type
_entity.pdbx_description
1 polymer ?
#
loop_
_entity_poly.entity_id
_entity_poly.type
_entity_poly.pdbx_seq_one_letter_code
_entity_poly.pdbx_strand_id
1 'polypeptide(L)' 'MVCIRQANMEDLLSMQTCNLMCLPENYQMKYYFYHMLSWPQLLYVAEDYNKKIVGYVL' A
#
# COMPACT_ATOMS: atom_id res chain seq x y z
N MET A 1 7.48 16.39 -3.10
CA MET A 1 6.47 16.28 -4.17
C MET A 1 6.26 14.80 -4.41
N VAL A 2 5.00 14.39 -4.45
CA VAL A 2 4.61 12.98 -4.31
C VAL A 2 4.31 12.42 -5.68
N CYS A 3 4.78 11.21 -5.96
CA CYS A 3 4.43 10.46 -7.16
C CYS A 3 3.35 9.44 -6.80
N ILE A 4 2.27 9.41 -7.59
CA ILE A 4 1.23 8.37 -7.47
C ILE A 4 1.46 7.35 -8.58
N ARG A 5 1.59 6.09 -8.19
CA ARG A 5 1.75 4.96 -9.12
C ARG A 5 0.96 3.75 -8.66
N GLN A 6 0.79 2.80 -9.57
CA GLN A 6 0.19 1.51 -9.24
C GLN A 6 1.08 0.77 -8.22
N ALA A 7 0.44 0.08 -7.27
CA ALA A 7 1.13 -0.69 -6.24
C ALA A 7 1.78 -1.95 -6.84
N ASN A 8 2.94 -2.32 -6.33
CA ASN A 8 3.65 -3.56 -6.64
C ASN A 8 3.69 -4.47 -5.41
N MET A 9 4.04 -5.75 -5.59
CA MET A 9 4.13 -6.70 -4.47
C MET A 9 5.13 -6.28 -3.39
N GLU A 10 6.20 -5.59 -3.77
CA GLU A 10 7.22 -5.07 -2.85
C GLU A 10 6.67 -3.96 -1.93
N ASP A 11 5.60 -3.28 -2.34
CA ASP A 11 5.00 -2.18 -1.57
C ASP A 11 4.11 -2.69 -0.42
N LEU A 12 3.68 -3.97 -0.44
CA LEU A 12 2.69 -4.50 0.48
C LEU A 12 3.10 -4.38 1.96
N LEU A 13 4.37 -4.61 2.29
CA LEU A 13 4.88 -4.40 3.65
C LEU A 13 4.81 -2.92 4.07
N SER A 14 5.12 -2.01 3.15
CA SER A 14 5.07 -0.58 3.40
C SER A 14 3.62 -0.09 3.56
N MET A 15 2.69 -0.63 2.77
CA MET A 15 1.26 -0.38 2.89
C MET A 15 0.72 -0.85 4.26
N GLN A 16 1.07 -2.07 4.67
CA GLN A 16 0.67 -2.59 5.98
C GLN A 16 1.23 -1.75 7.13
N THR A 17 2.49 -1.32 7.02
CA THR A 17 3.11 -0.43 8.01
C THR A 17 2.38 0.91 8.08
N CYS A 18 1.99 1.48 6.94
CA CYS A 18 1.22 2.71 6.88
C CYS A 18 -0.17 2.56 7.52
N ASN A 19 -0.85 1.44 7.29
CA ASN A 19 -2.14 1.10 7.90
C ASN A 19 -2.03 1.04 9.43
N LEU A 20 -1.05 0.30 9.96
CA LEU A 20 -0.78 0.16 11.39
C LEU A 20 -0.48 1.49 12.08
N MET A 21 0.19 2.40 11.38
CA MET A 21 0.58 3.71 11.93
C MET A 21 -0.56 4.73 11.91
N CYS A 22 -1.48 4.65 10.93
CA CYS A 22 -2.43 5.73 10.66
C CYS A 22 -3.90 5.36 10.90
N LEU A 23 -4.22 4.07 10.98
CA LEU A 23 -5.60 3.59 11.06
C LEU A 23 -5.79 2.62 12.23
N PRO A 24 -6.92 2.73 12.96
CA PRO A 24 -7.26 1.77 14.00
C PRO A 24 -7.68 0.40 13.42
N GLU A 25 -8.22 0.40 12.20
CA GLU A 25 -8.65 -0.80 11.47
C GLU A 25 -7.46 -1.44 10.75
N ASN A 26 -7.08 -2.65 11.19
CA ASN A 26 -5.86 -3.33 10.76
C ASN A 26 -6.14 -4.71 10.17
N TYR A 27 -5.34 -5.08 9.16
CA TYR A 27 -5.50 -6.33 8.44
C TYR A 27 -4.22 -7.17 8.43
N GLN A 28 -4.38 -8.50 8.42
CA GLN A 28 -3.26 -9.42 8.21
C GLN A 28 -2.78 -9.37 6.75
N MET A 29 -1.50 -9.72 6.52
CA MET A 29 -0.89 -9.69 5.18
C MET A 29 -1.64 -10.56 4.15
N LYS A 30 -2.33 -11.63 4.58
CA LYS A 30 -3.21 -12.43 3.71
C LYS A 30 -4.26 -11.57 2.99
N TYR A 31 -4.81 -10.56 3.65
CA TYR A 31 -5.83 -9.68 3.08
C TYR A 31 -5.25 -8.75 2.00
N TYR A 32 -4.03 -8.26 2.23
CA TYR A 32 -3.27 -7.48 1.24
C TYR A 32 -2.95 -8.31 0.00
N PHE A 33 -2.47 -9.56 0.18
CA PHE A 33 -2.27 -10.48 -0.95
C PHE A 33 -3.56 -10.79 -1.70
N TYR A 34 -4.68 -10.94 -1.00
CA TYR A 34 -5.97 -11.18 -1.63
C TYR A 34 -6.36 -10.01 -2.57
N HIS A 35 -6.20 -8.76 -2.14
CA HIS A 35 -6.50 -7.58 -2.97
C HIS A 35 -5.54 -7.46 -4.15
N MET A 36 -4.24 -7.62 -3.90
CA MET A 36 -3.22 -7.53 -4.94
C MET A 36 -3.39 -8.59 -6.05
N LEU A 37 -3.78 -9.82 -5.68
CA LEU A 37 -3.97 -10.91 -6.66
C LEU A 37 -5.33 -10.85 -7.36
N SER A 38 -6.36 -10.30 -6.70
CA SER A 38 -7.71 -10.24 -7.26
C SER A 38 -7.92 -8.99 -8.12
N TRP A 39 -7.40 -7.83 -7.70
CA TRP A 39 -7.64 -6.53 -8.34
C TRP A 39 -6.39 -5.63 -8.36
N PRO A 40 -5.25 -6.08 -8.94
CA PRO A 40 -4.00 -5.31 -8.92
C PRO A 40 -4.13 -3.91 -9.55
N GLN A 41 -5.09 -3.68 -10.45
CA GLN A 41 -5.30 -2.40 -11.12
C GLN A 41 -5.94 -1.34 -10.22
N LEU A 42 -6.54 -1.73 -9.10
CA LEU A 42 -7.21 -0.81 -8.18
C LEU A 42 -6.27 -0.29 -7.09
N LEU A 43 -5.14 -0.96 -6.86
CA LEU A 43 -4.20 -0.61 -5.81
C LEU A 43 -3.23 0.47 -6.29
N TYR A 44 -3.16 1.57 -5.54
CA TYR A 44 -2.26 2.68 -5.80
C TYR A 44 -1.48 3.04 -4.55
N VAL A 45 -0.25 3.52 -4.74
CA VAL A 45 0.60 4.03 -3.68
C VAL A 45 1.07 5.43 -3.99
N ALA A 46 1.21 6.23 -2.94
CA ALA A 46 1.82 7.54 -2.95
C ALA A 46 3.24 7.42 -2.40
N GLU A 47 4.23 7.74 -3.24
CA GLU A 47 5.65 7.63 -2.95
C GLU A 47 6.30 9.03 -2.88
N ASP A 48 7.08 9.29 -1.84
CA ASP A 48 7.91 10.50 -1.71
C ASP A 48 9.25 10.34 -2.43
N TYR A 49 10.02 11.42 -2.61
CA TYR A 49 11.32 11.41 -3.31
C TYR A 49 12.34 10.40 -2.75
N ASN A 50 12.23 10.04 -1.47
CA ASN A 50 13.07 9.04 -0.81
C ASN A 50 12.59 7.60 -1.00
N LYS A 51 11.67 7.36 -1.95
CA LYS A 51 11.02 6.08 -2.19
C LYS A 51 10.22 5.50 -1.02
N LYS A 52 9.81 6.37 -0.10
CA LYS A 52 9.00 5.99 1.05
C LYS A 52 7.52 6.07 0.67
N ILE A 53 6.78 5.01 0.95
CA ILE A 53 5.32 5.03 0.84
C ILE A 53 4.76 5.91 1.95
N VAL A 54 4.05 6.97 1.56
CA VAL A 54 3.43 7.95 2.46
C VAL A 54 1.91 7.85 2.45
N GLY A 55 1.34 7.07 1.54
CA GLY A 55 -0.08 6.79 1.46
C GLY A 55 -0.36 5.64 0.50
N TYR A 56 -1.52 5.02 0.64
CA TYR A 56 -1.94 3.91 -0.20
C TYR A 56 -3.46 3.88 -0.35
N VAL A 57 -3.92 3.21 -1.40
CA VAL A 57 -5.31 2.79 -1.61
C VAL A 57 -5.28 1.28 -1.79
N LEU A 58 -5.98 0.58 -0.90
CA LEU A 58 -6.14 -0.88 -0.90
C LEU A 58 -7.56 -1.25 -1.31
#